data_AF-T0DRR6-F1
#
_entry.id   AF-T0DRR6-F1
#
_cell.length_a   1.000
_cell.length_b   1.000
_cell.length_c   1.000
_cell.angle_alpha   90.00
_cell.angle_beta   90.00
_cell.angle_gamma   90.00
#
_symmetry.space_group_name_H-M   'P 1'
#
loop_
_entity.id
_entity.type
_entity.pdbx_description
1 polymer ?
#
loop_
_entity_poly.entity_id
_entity_poly.type
_entity_poly.pdbx_seq_one_letter_code
_entity_poly.pdbx_strand_id
1 'polypeptide(L)'
;MKIIPFFITLISVTNILAVESCTLDGNVKTCIDGAKKSISKYFEKNKKISSEEYFLDNKLIKQNFYTIEGEQISSITYEYKSDSVFYKTVFNTQNNHVQSKVLIQRNGNQEIILKEFGFDKRTHALESIDTILDDLIVERKVINPDGEDYKYKFIYDEKRIIGFNVFNNNDVKIGDYIQNEIGEVSGGPSDAAVKIAVIDSGFDHNHQDIQDHILVNSIESFNMEDSDGDGLIDNVLGVHFDGDSDIKFMNPFSGFLPRTGGSSSQKAGIYGIPFETIKAKGTTGPITSHGTHVSSIALNGLQSASLLAFAGDFGESKYLDMISKKLQNSEVDFVNMSFSFPHQSLGLVDRKTYRSLQNMFLNNPEVVFFVAAGNDGRYLNGSRDCMYPACYPYPNVITIGATADSGWRNDENYEMADFSNYSSSYVDFFAPGTKIEAALLGDMKIRHSGTSMASPMALNMAARLKELNPNMRPLEIVELMKEQSIKKNSIQSKFGVIRPLPTILR
;
A
#
# COMPACT_ATOMS: atom_id res chain seq x y z
N MET A 1 -83.50 -36.26 -8.11
CA MET A 1 -83.45 -36.58 -9.57
C MET A 1 -82.04 -37.07 -9.87
N LYS A 2 -81.85 -38.38 -9.97
CA LYS A 2 -81.76 -39.18 -11.21
C LYS A 2 -80.44 -38.95 -11.98
N ILE A 3 -79.68 -40.05 -12.00
CA ILE A 3 -78.38 -40.39 -12.57
C ILE A 3 -78.46 -40.48 -14.12
N ILE A 4 -77.34 -40.27 -14.84
CA ILE A 4 -76.72 -41.15 -15.89
C ILE A 4 -75.83 -40.35 -16.90
N PRO A 5 -74.72 -40.95 -17.42
CA PRO A 5 -73.35 -40.39 -17.40
C PRO A 5 -72.59 -40.44 -18.77
N PHE A 6 -71.25 -40.58 -18.71
CA PHE A 6 -70.22 -40.85 -19.76
C PHE A 6 -69.62 -39.62 -20.47
N PHE A 7 -68.33 -39.51 -20.81
CA PHE A 7 -67.26 -40.49 -21.11
C PHE A 7 -65.88 -39.93 -20.70
N ILE A 8 -64.98 -40.81 -20.24
CA ILE A 8 -63.54 -40.58 -20.13
C ILE A 8 -62.95 -40.53 -21.54
N THR A 9 -62.13 -39.52 -21.83
CA THR A 9 -61.12 -39.60 -22.90
C THR A 9 -59.80 -39.08 -22.36
N LEU A 10 -58.83 -40.00 -22.22
CA LEU A 10 -57.43 -39.68 -22.03
C LEU A 10 -56.96 -38.87 -23.24
N ILE A 11 -56.54 -37.63 -23.01
CA ILE A 11 -55.62 -36.94 -23.92
C ILE A 11 -54.27 -36.95 -23.22
N SER A 12 -53.37 -37.76 -23.77
CA SER A 12 -51.96 -37.78 -23.46
C SER A 12 -51.38 -36.38 -23.71
N VAL A 13 -51.12 -35.62 -22.65
CA VAL A 13 -50.20 -34.49 -22.71
C VAL A 13 -48.81 -35.07 -22.50
N THR A 14 -48.09 -35.27 -23.59
CA THR A 14 -46.65 -35.55 -23.56
C THR A 14 -45.95 -34.43 -22.81
N ASN A 15 -45.45 -34.74 -21.62
CA ASN A 15 -44.39 -33.96 -20.98
C ASN A 15 -43.21 -33.87 -21.95
N ILE A 16 -42.96 -32.70 -22.52
CA ILE A 16 -41.66 -32.38 -23.10
C ILE A 16 -40.73 -32.21 -21.90
N LEU A 17 -40.15 -33.32 -21.46
CA LEU A 17 -38.97 -33.33 -20.60
C LEU A 17 -37.87 -32.65 -21.43
N ALA A 18 -37.40 -31.48 -20.99
CA ALA A 18 -36.10 -30.98 -21.44
C ALA A 18 -35.08 -32.03 -21.00
N VAL A 19 -34.58 -32.81 -21.94
CA VAL A 19 -33.56 -33.82 -21.68
C VAL A 19 -32.26 -33.07 -21.45
N GLU A 20 -31.73 -33.12 -20.23
CA GLU A 20 -30.38 -32.66 -19.95
C GLU A 20 -29.41 -33.47 -20.83
N SER A 21 -28.88 -32.85 -21.87
CA SER A 21 -27.96 -33.50 -22.78
C SER A 21 -26.53 -33.15 -22.35
N CYS A 22 -25.80 -34.11 -21.82
CA CYS A 22 -24.39 -33.97 -21.48
C CYS A 22 -23.50 -34.70 -22.51
N THR A 23 -22.50 -34.02 -23.03
CA THR A 23 -21.44 -34.61 -23.86
C THR A 23 -20.10 -34.52 -23.15
N LEU A 24 -19.26 -35.54 -23.33
CA LEU A 24 -17.88 -35.57 -22.82
C LEU A 24 -16.94 -35.68 -24.01
N ASP A 25 -16.10 -34.67 -24.20
CA ASP A 25 -15.04 -34.63 -25.22
C ASP A 25 -13.69 -34.40 -24.55
N GLY A 26 -12.85 -35.43 -24.56
CA GLY A 26 -11.59 -35.46 -23.82
C GLY A 26 -11.78 -35.21 -22.32
N ASN A 27 -11.27 -34.07 -21.83
CA ASN A 27 -11.39 -33.64 -20.43
C ASN A 27 -12.41 -32.51 -20.23
N VAL A 28 -13.35 -32.34 -21.17
CA VAL A 28 -14.37 -31.30 -21.11
C VAL A 28 -15.75 -31.94 -21.18
N LYS A 29 -16.55 -31.76 -20.14
CA LYS A 29 -17.96 -32.14 -20.09
C LYS A 29 -18.83 -30.91 -20.33
N THR A 30 -19.71 -30.96 -21.31
CA THR A 30 -20.69 -29.90 -21.56
C THR A 30 -22.09 -30.44 -21.31
N CYS A 31 -22.88 -29.81 -20.45
CA CYS A 31 -24.28 -30.14 -20.23
C CYS A 31 -25.18 -28.97 -20.63
N ILE A 32 -26.30 -29.28 -21.28
CA ILE A 32 -27.29 -28.29 -21.72
C ILE A 32 -28.67 -28.72 -21.23
N ASP A 33 -29.37 -27.78 -20.58
CA ASP A 33 -30.74 -27.93 -20.10
C ASP A 33 -31.52 -26.63 -20.43
N GLY A 34 -32.27 -26.65 -21.52
CA GLY A 34 -32.98 -25.48 -22.03
C GLY A 34 -32.04 -24.29 -22.30
N ALA A 35 -32.27 -23.19 -21.58
CA ALA A 35 -31.43 -21.99 -21.64
C ALA A 35 -30.14 -22.07 -20.81
N LYS A 36 -30.02 -23.09 -19.94
CA LYS A 36 -28.86 -23.29 -19.08
C LYS A 36 -27.83 -24.17 -19.78
N LYS A 37 -26.56 -23.79 -19.66
CA LYS A 37 -25.44 -24.61 -20.12
C LYS A 37 -24.34 -24.60 -19.06
N SER A 38 -23.75 -25.76 -18.78
CA SER A 38 -22.55 -25.86 -17.96
C SER A 38 -21.41 -26.51 -18.74
N ILE A 39 -20.18 -26.07 -18.49
CA ILE A 39 -18.96 -26.65 -19.03
C ILE A 39 -18.04 -26.96 -17.85
N SER A 40 -17.78 -28.23 -17.59
CA SER A 40 -16.83 -28.69 -16.56
C SER A 40 -15.56 -29.19 -17.25
N LYS A 41 -14.40 -28.64 -16.88
CA LYS A 41 -13.08 -29.08 -17.33
C LYS A 41 -12.42 -29.90 -16.23
N TYR A 42 -11.65 -30.91 -16.60
CA TYR A 42 -11.00 -31.84 -15.68
C TYR A 42 -9.47 -31.82 -15.85
N PHE A 43 -8.72 -31.98 -14.76
CA PHE A 43 -7.29 -32.19 -14.81
C PHE A 43 -6.96 -33.50 -15.51
N GLU A 44 -5.99 -33.46 -16.43
CA GLU A 44 -5.52 -34.65 -17.16
C GLU A 44 -5.02 -35.77 -16.23
N LYS A 45 -4.27 -35.37 -15.19
CA LYS A 45 -3.54 -36.30 -14.33
C LYS A 45 -4.43 -37.17 -13.44
N ASN A 46 -5.49 -36.59 -12.87
CA ASN A 46 -6.30 -37.28 -11.86
C ASN A 46 -7.82 -37.20 -12.12
N LYS A 47 -8.23 -36.62 -13.25
CA LYS A 47 -9.63 -36.49 -13.67
C LYS A 47 -10.53 -35.80 -12.64
N LYS A 48 -9.97 -35.03 -11.70
CA LYS A 48 -10.72 -34.11 -10.83
C LYS A 48 -11.06 -32.84 -11.61
N ILE A 49 -12.14 -32.16 -11.21
CA ILE A 49 -12.60 -30.91 -11.83
C ILE A 49 -11.51 -29.85 -11.63
N SER A 50 -11.20 -29.10 -12.69
CA SER A 50 -10.28 -27.95 -12.66
C SER A 50 -11.03 -26.63 -12.73
N SER A 51 -12.11 -26.57 -13.51
CA SER A 51 -12.98 -25.41 -13.59
C SER A 51 -14.38 -25.78 -14.04
N GLU A 52 -15.35 -24.94 -13.68
CA GLU A 52 -16.72 -25.03 -14.15
C GLU A 52 -17.18 -23.66 -14.64
N GLU A 53 -17.87 -23.64 -15.77
CA GLU A 53 -18.46 -22.44 -16.35
C GLU A 53 -19.97 -22.66 -16.47
N TYR A 54 -20.76 -21.70 -16.03
CA TYR A 54 -22.22 -21.75 -16.05
C TYR A 54 -22.74 -20.61 -16.91
N PHE A 55 -23.66 -20.93 -17.81
CA PHE A 55 -24.26 -20.02 -18.76
C PHE A 55 -25.79 -20.04 -18.63
N LEU A 56 -26.40 -18.87 -18.84
CA LEU A 56 -27.84 -18.69 -19.00
C LEU A 56 -28.07 -17.85 -20.26
N ASP A 57 -28.90 -18.32 -21.18
CA ASP A 57 -29.16 -17.65 -22.47
C ASP A 57 -27.87 -17.31 -23.24
N ASN A 58 -26.93 -18.27 -23.28
CA ASN A 58 -25.58 -18.15 -23.85
C ASN A 58 -24.67 -17.09 -23.20
N LYS A 59 -25.09 -16.45 -22.10
CA LYS A 59 -24.26 -15.54 -21.31
C LYS A 59 -23.60 -16.30 -20.18
N LEU A 60 -22.29 -16.19 -20.06
CA LEU A 60 -21.53 -16.77 -18.95
C LEU A 60 -21.91 -16.02 -17.66
N ILE A 61 -22.52 -16.69 -16.69
CA ILE A 61 -23.01 -16.09 -15.43
C ILE A 61 -22.13 -16.42 -14.22
N LYS A 62 -21.41 -17.56 -14.25
CA LYS A 62 -20.55 -17.99 -13.16
C LYS A 62 -19.39 -18.85 -13.64
N GLN A 63 -18.23 -18.73 -12.99
CA GLN A 63 -17.11 -19.65 -13.15
C GLN A 63 -16.57 -20.07 -11.78
N ASN A 64 -16.18 -21.32 -11.62
CA ASN A 64 -15.51 -21.83 -10.43
C ASN A 64 -14.16 -22.42 -10.82
N PHE A 65 -13.17 -22.30 -9.94
CA PHE A 65 -11.82 -22.86 -10.12
C PHE A 65 -11.44 -23.72 -8.92
N TYR A 66 -10.75 -24.82 -9.20
CA TYR A 66 -10.45 -25.86 -8.21
C TYR A 66 -8.96 -26.22 -8.22
N THR A 67 -8.42 -26.62 -7.06
CA THR A 67 -7.10 -27.24 -6.96
C THR A 67 -7.11 -28.66 -7.53
N ILE A 68 -5.92 -29.21 -7.79
CA ILE A 68 -5.78 -30.63 -8.15
C ILE A 68 -6.32 -31.57 -7.06
N GLU A 69 -6.48 -31.09 -5.83
CA GLU A 69 -7.03 -31.85 -4.71
C GLU A 69 -8.56 -31.78 -4.66
N GLY A 70 -9.19 -30.88 -5.43
CA GLY A 70 -10.64 -30.70 -5.52
C GLY A 70 -11.20 -29.59 -4.63
N GLU A 71 -10.34 -28.80 -3.99
CA GLU A 71 -10.76 -27.64 -3.20
C GLU A 71 -11.06 -26.46 -4.13
N GLN A 72 -12.22 -25.82 -3.95
CA GLN A 72 -12.56 -24.62 -4.70
C GLN A 72 -11.74 -23.43 -4.17
N ILE A 73 -10.99 -22.78 -5.05
CA ILE A 73 -10.07 -21.67 -4.69
C ILE A 73 -10.60 -20.29 -5.06
N SER A 74 -11.50 -20.22 -6.04
CA SER A 74 -12.17 -18.97 -6.40
C SER A 74 -13.49 -19.21 -7.11
N SER A 75 -14.32 -18.19 -7.12
CA SER A 75 -15.53 -18.12 -7.94
C SER A 75 -15.61 -16.76 -8.61
N ILE A 76 -16.05 -16.72 -9.86
CA ILE A 76 -16.31 -15.49 -10.61
C ILE A 76 -17.79 -15.45 -10.94
N THR A 77 -18.44 -14.32 -10.75
CA THR A 77 -19.83 -14.09 -11.18
C THR A 77 -19.90 -12.97 -12.19
N TYR A 78 -20.88 -13.06 -13.08
CA TYR A 78 -21.10 -12.09 -14.15
C TYR A 78 -22.55 -11.58 -14.09
N GLU A 79 -22.72 -10.26 -13.94
CA GLU A 79 -24.03 -9.59 -13.85
C GLU A 79 -24.20 -8.65 -15.05
N TYR A 80 -25.03 -9.05 -16.03
CA TYR A 80 -25.21 -8.30 -17.27
C TYR A 80 -26.25 -7.19 -17.11
N LYS A 81 -25.87 -5.96 -17.46
CA LYS A 81 -26.79 -4.81 -17.60
C LYS A 81 -27.37 -4.71 -19.02
N SER A 82 -26.57 -5.12 -20.00
CA SER A 82 -26.96 -5.25 -21.41
C SER A 82 -26.14 -6.38 -22.05
N ASP A 83 -26.27 -6.59 -23.36
CA ASP A 83 -25.48 -7.60 -24.07
C ASP A 83 -23.98 -7.28 -24.11
N SER A 84 -23.62 -6.00 -24.04
CA SER A 84 -22.24 -5.53 -24.10
C SER A 84 -21.70 -5.02 -22.76
N VAL A 85 -22.54 -4.79 -21.75
CA VAL A 85 -22.11 -4.22 -20.46
C VAL A 85 -22.45 -5.14 -19.31
N PHE A 86 -21.45 -5.52 -18.50
CA PHE A 86 -21.64 -6.45 -17.38
C PHE A 86 -20.62 -6.20 -16.26
N TYR A 87 -20.98 -6.59 -15.03
CA TYR A 87 -20.02 -6.71 -13.94
C TYR A 87 -19.35 -8.08 -13.96
N LYS A 88 -18.07 -8.12 -13.60
CA LYS A 88 -17.32 -9.33 -13.28
C LYS A 88 -16.82 -9.21 -11.85
N THR A 89 -17.24 -10.13 -10.98
CA THR A 89 -16.86 -10.14 -9.56
C THR A 89 -16.13 -11.43 -9.22
N VAL A 90 -14.93 -11.33 -8.66
CA VAL A 90 -14.12 -12.47 -8.20
C VAL A 90 -14.26 -12.60 -6.68
N PHE A 91 -14.47 -13.82 -6.21
CA PHE A 91 -14.60 -14.18 -4.81
C PHE A 91 -13.50 -15.16 -4.40
N ASN A 92 -12.97 -14.97 -3.19
CA ASN A 92 -12.23 -16.01 -2.48
C ASN A 92 -13.24 -16.95 -1.82
N THR A 93 -13.17 -18.23 -2.13
CA THR A 93 -14.16 -19.21 -1.68
C THR A 93 -13.90 -19.78 -0.29
N GLN A 94 -12.72 -19.55 0.29
CA GLN A 94 -12.42 -19.97 1.67
C GLN A 94 -13.15 -19.10 2.70
N ASN A 95 -13.38 -17.82 2.39
CA ASN A 95 -14.05 -16.85 3.25
C ASN A 95 -15.28 -16.19 2.61
N ASN A 96 -15.57 -16.50 1.34
CA ASN A 96 -16.66 -15.92 0.54
C ASN A 96 -16.58 -14.39 0.37
N HIS A 97 -15.37 -13.81 0.48
CA HIS A 97 -15.15 -12.38 0.36
C HIS A 97 -14.86 -11.96 -1.08
N VAL A 98 -15.30 -10.76 -1.46
CA VAL A 98 -15.01 -10.17 -2.77
C VAL A 98 -13.52 -9.83 -2.84
N GLN A 99 -12.83 -10.37 -3.85
CA GLN A 99 -11.44 -10.05 -4.14
C GLN A 99 -11.32 -8.90 -5.15
N SER A 100 -12.19 -8.88 -6.16
CA SER A 100 -12.24 -7.79 -7.14
C SER A 100 -13.61 -7.71 -7.78
N LYS A 101 -13.99 -6.50 -8.20
CA LYS A 101 -15.18 -6.27 -9.01
C LYS A 101 -14.87 -5.21 -10.08
N VAL A 102 -15.29 -5.47 -11.32
CA VAL A 102 -15.12 -4.54 -12.44
C VAL A 102 -16.42 -4.43 -13.23
N LEU A 103 -16.69 -3.24 -13.77
CA LEU A 103 -17.69 -3.01 -14.81
C LEU A 103 -16.98 -2.99 -16.16
N ILE A 104 -17.40 -3.88 -17.06
CA ILE A 104 -16.78 -4.08 -18.37
C ILE A 104 -17.78 -3.70 -19.46
N GLN A 105 -17.27 -3.04 -20.50
CA GLN A 105 -17.93 -2.91 -21.80
C GLN A 105 -17.17 -3.72 -22.85
N ARG A 106 -17.87 -4.66 -23.47
CA ARG A 106 -17.36 -5.47 -24.57
C ARG A 106 -17.61 -4.76 -25.90
N ASN A 107 -16.55 -4.57 -26.67
CA ASN A 107 -16.59 -4.06 -28.04
C ASN A 107 -15.89 -5.07 -28.97
N GLY A 108 -16.67 -5.90 -29.66
CA GLY A 108 -16.14 -7.05 -30.40
C GLY A 108 -15.41 -8.03 -29.47
N ASN A 109 -14.12 -8.26 -29.74
CA ASN A 109 -13.27 -9.14 -28.93
C ASN A 109 -12.52 -8.40 -27.80
N GLN A 110 -12.70 -7.09 -27.67
CA GLN A 110 -12.05 -6.29 -26.63
C GLN A 110 -12.99 -6.08 -25.45
N GLU A 111 -12.44 -6.21 -24.24
CA GLU A 111 -13.10 -5.89 -22.98
C GLU A 111 -12.46 -4.63 -22.42
N ILE A 112 -13.24 -3.55 -22.34
CA ILE A 112 -12.82 -2.25 -21.82
C ILE A 112 -13.37 -2.15 -20.39
N ILE A 113 -12.49 -1.89 -19.42
CA ILE A 113 -12.91 -1.67 -18.03
C ILE A 113 -13.42 -0.22 -17.94
N LEU A 114 -14.68 -0.05 -17.55
CA LEU A 114 -15.30 1.25 -17.32
C LEU A 114 -15.19 1.68 -15.85
N LYS A 115 -15.29 0.71 -14.93
CA LYS A 115 -15.12 0.94 -13.51
C LYS A 115 -14.41 -0.22 -12.84
N GLU A 116 -13.61 0.08 -11.85
CA GLU A 116 -12.97 -0.90 -10.97
C GLU A 116 -13.39 -0.59 -9.52
N PHE A 117 -13.58 -1.61 -8.70
CA PHE A 117 -14.04 -1.50 -7.32
C PHE A 117 -12.98 -2.09 -6.39
N GLY A 118 -12.50 -1.27 -5.46
CA GLY A 118 -11.47 -1.64 -4.48
C GLY A 118 -12.07 -2.06 -3.15
N PHE A 119 -11.52 -3.13 -2.59
CA PHE A 119 -11.96 -3.70 -1.32
C PHE A 119 -10.78 -3.76 -0.36
N ASP A 120 -11.01 -3.35 0.88
CA ASP A 120 -10.01 -3.43 1.94
C ASP A 120 -9.63 -4.91 2.17
N LYS A 121 -8.33 -5.20 2.22
CA LYS A 121 -7.83 -6.58 2.25
C LYS A 121 -8.19 -7.34 3.53
N ARG A 122 -8.48 -6.64 4.63
CA ARG A 122 -8.70 -7.20 5.97
C ARG A 122 -10.17 -7.26 6.34
N THR A 123 -10.90 -6.17 6.10
CA THR A 123 -12.33 -6.01 6.41
C THR A 123 -13.21 -6.43 5.24
N HIS A 124 -12.66 -6.45 4.01
CA HIS A 124 -13.38 -6.76 2.77
C HIS A 124 -14.52 -5.80 2.45
N ALA A 125 -14.55 -4.64 3.14
CA ALA A 125 -15.45 -3.56 2.83
C ALA A 125 -15.02 -2.86 1.53
N LEU A 126 -15.99 -2.36 0.77
CA LEU A 126 -15.74 -1.53 -0.40
C LEU A 126 -15.12 -0.20 0.05
N GLU A 127 -13.92 0.11 -0.43
CA GLU A 127 -13.16 1.31 -0.04
C GLU A 127 -13.02 2.33 -1.19
N SER A 128 -13.17 1.90 -2.44
CA SER A 128 -13.04 2.80 -3.58
C SER A 128 -13.75 2.33 -4.84
N ILE A 129 -14.07 3.29 -5.71
CA ILE A 129 -14.59 3.06 -7.06
C ILE A 129 -13.86 3.98 -8.03
N ASP A 130 -13.14 3.40 -8.97
CA ASP A 130 -12.48 4.13 -10.05
C ASP A 130 -13.37 4.16 -11.30
N THR A 131 -13.41 5.31 -11.95
CA THR A 131 -13.99 5.49 -13.28
C THR A 131 -12.86 5.65 -14.28
N ILE A 132 -12.86 4.79 -15.29
CA ILE A 132 -11.77 4.67 -16.27
C ILE A 132 -12.25 5.15 -17.64
N LEU A 133 -11.44 5.99 -18.29
CA LEU A 133 -11.62 6.47 -19.66
C LEU A 133 -10.27 6.40 -20.38
N ASP A 134 -10.24 5.80 -21.58
CA ASP A 134 -9.02 5.66 -22.40
C ASP A 134 -7.81 5.07 -21.63
N ASP A 135 -8.08 4.02 -20.84
CA ASP A 135 -7.12 3.35 -19.94
C ASP A 135 -6.55 4.22 -18.80
N LEU A 136 -7.16 5.39 -18.54
CA LEU A 136 -6.79 6.30 -17.46
C LEU A 136 -7.91 6.40 -16.41
N ILE A 137 -7.53 6.49 -15.14
CA ILE A 137 -8.48 6.74 -14.05
C ILE A 137 -8.82 8.23 -14.05
N VAL A 138 -10.00 8.61 -14.50
CA VAL A 138 -10.40 10.03 -14.55
C VAL A 138 -11.04 10.51 -13.24
N GLU A 139 -11.66 9.59 -12.51
CA GLU A 139 -12.30 9.88 -11.23
C GLU A 139 -12.13 8.69 -10.28
N ARG A 140 -11.84 8.97 -9.02
CA ARG A 140 -11.85 7.99 -7.93
C ARG A 140 -12.80 8.44 -6.83
N LYS A 141 -13.77 7.61 -6.48
CA LYS A 141 -14.59 7.78 -5.28
C LYS A 141 -13.99 6.93 -4.16
N VAL A 142 -13.59 7.54 -3.06
CA VAL A 142 -13.15 6.86 -1.83
C VAL A 142 -14.35 6.77 -0.89
N ILE A 143 -14.58 5.58 -0.34
CA ILE A 143 -15.71 5.26 0.54
C ILE A 143 -15.17 5.10 1.96
N ASN A 144 -15.62 5.96 2.87
CA ASN A 144 -15.14 5.99 4.24
C ASN A 144 -16.21 5.46 5.19
N PRO A 145 -16.01 4.28 5.82
CA PRO A 145 -16.99 3.71 6.75
C PRO A 145 -17.27 4.59 7.99
N ASP A 146 -16.25 5.33 8.42
CA ASP A 146 -16.24 6.13 9.66
C ASP A 146 -16.37 7.65 9.40
N GLY A 147 -16.66 8.08 8.16
CA GLY A 147 -16.57 9.50 7.78
C GLY A 147 -17.29 9.86 6.49
N GLU A 148 -16.88 10.95 5.85
CA GLU A 148 -17.42 11.38 4.56
C GLU A 148 -16.68 10.71 3.40
N ASP A 149 -17.42 10.27 2.37
CA ASP A 149 -16.84 9.83 1.11
C ASP A 149 -16.25 11.04 0.36
N TYR A 150 -15.15 10.81 -0.35
CA TYR A 150 -14.48 11.82 -1.16
C TYR A 150 -14.44 11.41 -2.61
N LYS A 151 -14.49 12.37 -3.52
CA LYS A 151 -14.34 12.17 -4.96
C LYS A 151 -13.15 12.97 -5.45
N TYR A 152 -12.26 12.29 -6.15
CA TYR A 152 -11.04 12.83 -6.72
C TYR A 152 -11.17 12.84 -8.24
N LYS A 153 -10.95 14.00 -8.88
CA LYS A 153 -10.89 14.12 -10.34
C LYS A 153 -9.48 14.44 -10.77
N PHE A 154 -8.86 13.53 -11.53
CA PHE A 154 -7.44 13.60 -11.86
C PHE A 154 -7.15 14.53 -13.04
N ILE A 155 -5.99 15.19 -12.97
CA ILE A 155 -5.44 16.08 -13.98
C ILE A 155 -4.23 15.36 -14.58
N TYR A 156 -4.11 15.36 -15.91
CA TYR A 156 -3.12 14.57 -16.64
C TYR A 156 -2.23 15.41 -17.55
N ASP A 157 -0.98 14.98 -17.68
CA ASP A 157 0.01 15.43 -18.67
C ASP A 157 0.66 14.20 -19.32
N GLU A 158 0.57 14.04 -20.65
CA GLU A 158 1.08 12.87 -21.38
C GLU A 158 0.77 11.49 -20.73
N LYS A 159 -0.43 11.34 -20.12
CA LYS A 159 -0.92 10.17 -19.35
C LYS A 159 -0.37 10.00 -17.92
N ARG A 160 0.49 10.90 -17.45
CA ARG A 160 0.90 11.03 -16.05
C ARG A 160 -0.11 11.85 -15.27
N ILE A 161 -0.50 11.41 -14.07
CA ILE A 161 -1.31 12.22 -13.15
C ILE A 161 -0.41 13.33 -12.60
N ILE A 162 -0.76 14.59 -12.86
CA ILE A 162 -0.06 15.79 -12.38
C ILE A 162 -0.87 16.56 -11.34
N GLY A 163 -2.01 16.02 -10.91
CA GLY A 163 -2.87 16.73 -9.97
C GLY A 163 -4.24 16.08 -9.83
N PHE A 164 -5.04 16.61 -8.93
CA PHE A 164 -6.44 16.25 -8.78
C PHE A 164 -7.23 17.34 -8.05
N ASN A 165 -8.54 17.36 -8.26
CA ASN A 165 -9.48 18.15 -7.47
C ASN A 165 -10.25 17.21 -6.53
N VAL A 166 -10.47 17.64 -5.29
CA VAL A 166 -11.23 16.87 -4.27
C VAL A 166 -12.60 17.48 -4.06
N PHE A 167 -13.61 16.61 -4.05
CA PHE A 167 -15.00 16.96 -3.86
C PHE A 167 -15.58 16.13 -2.71
N ASN A 168 -16.47 16.74 -1.92
CA ASN A 168 -17.28 16.02 -0.94
C ASN A 168 -18.49 15.33 -1.59
N ASN A 169 -19.33 14.71 -0.76
CA ASN A 169 -20.55 14.02 -1.19
C ASN A 169 -21.59 14.90 -1.90
N ASN A 170 -21.53 16.23 -1.73
CA ASN A 170 -22.42 17.18 -2.38
C ASN A 170 -21.81 17.76 -3.66
N ASP A 171 -20.74 17.16 -4.19
CA ASP A 171 -19.99 17.63 -5.35
C ASP A 171 -19.41 19.06 -5.19
N VAL A 172 -19.22 19.51 -3.94
CA VAL A 172 -18.54 20.77 -3.63
C VAL A 172 -17.04 20.52 -3.60
N LYS A 173 -16.27 21.31 -4.36
CA LYS A 173 -14.79 21.27 -4.31
C LYS A 173 -14.34 21.72 -2.93
N ILE A 174 -13.58 20.86 -2.24
CA ILE A 174 -13.06 21.10 -0.89
C ILE A 174 -11.53 21.17 -0.84
N GLY A 175 -10.87 20.87 -1.96
CA GLY A 175 -9.42 20.96 -2.09
C GLY A 175 -8.96 20.65 -3.51
N ASP A 176 -7.70 20.88 -3.77
CA ASP A 176 -7.01 20.56 -5.00
C ASP A 176 -5.52 20.44 -4.79
N TYR A 177 -4.92 19.65 -5.66
CA TYR A 177 -3.49 19.47 -5.77
C TYR A 177 -3.14 19.59 -7.25
N ILE A 178 -2.21 20.48 -7.58
CA ILE A 178 -1.54 20.49 -8.87
C ILE A 178 -0.07 20.38 -8.55
N GLN A 179 0.57 19.37 -9.13
CA GLN A 179 2.00 19.28 -9.20
C GLN A 179 2.48 20.44 -10.08
N ASN A 180 2.82 21.56 -9.44
CA ASN A 180 3.36 22.73 -10.13
C ASN A 180 4.75 22.41 -10.69
N GLU A 181 5.10 23.06 -11.80
CA GLU A 181 6.50 23.32 -12.13
C GLU A 181 7.18 23.92 -10.89
N ILE A 182 8.40 23.46 -10.62
CA ILE A 182 9.24 23.80 -9.46
C ILE A 182 9.08 25.29 -9.10
N GLY A 183 8.31 25.57 -8.05
CA GLY A 183 8.08 26.93 -7.55
C GLY A 183 9.23 27.41 -6.66
N GLU A 184 9.02 28.53 -5.96
CA GLU A 184 9.92 28.96 -4.88
C GLU A 184 9.98 27.86 -3.81
N VAL A 185 11.17 27.27 -3.66
CA VAL A 185 11.45 26.25 -2.65
C VAL A 185 11.62 26.95 -1.31
N SER A 186 10.68 26.76 -0.38
CA SER A 186 10.97 27.00 1.03
C SER A 186 11.88 25.88 1.54
N GLY A 187 12.94 26.25 2.25
CA GLY A 187 13.90 25.32 2.81
C GLY A 187 13.93 25.43 4.33
N GLY A 188 14.15 24.30 5.00
CA GLY A 188 14.49 24.24 6.40
C GLY A 188 15.93 24.65 6.69
N PRO A 189 16.27 24.84 7.98
CA PRO A 189 17.59 25.32 8.38
C PRO A 189 18.68 24.27 8.12
N SER A 190 19.72 24.62 7.36
CA SER A 190 20.86 23.73 7.09
C SER A 190 21.61 23.30 8.36
N ASP A 191 21.54 24.11 9.41
CA ASP A 191 22.13 23.92 10.74
C ASP A 191 21.10 23.47 11.80
N ALA A 192 20.04 22.78 11.38
CA ALA A 192 19.02 22.22 12.27
C ALA A 192 19.61 21.41 13.44
N ALA A 193 18.99 21.52 14.61
CA ALA A 193 19.35 20.75 15.80
C ALA A 193 19.17 19.24 15.61
N VAL A 194 18.27 18.84 14.71
CA VAL A 194 18.08 17.45 14.30
C VAL A 194 17.94 17.34 12.78
N LYS A 195 18.68 16.40 12.17
CA LYS A 195 18.55 16.05 10.75
C LYS A 195 17.87 14.69 10.63
N ILE A 196 16.73 14.65 9.94
CA ILE A 196 15.89 13.49 9.73
C ILE A 196 15.96 13.09 8.26
N ALA A 197 16.06 11.79 7.98
CA ALA A 197 15.81 11.27 6.65
C ALA A 197 14.55 10.40 6.60
N VAL A 198 13.82 10.49 5.49
CA VAL A 198 12.65 9.64 5.23
C VAL A 198 12.89 8.89 3.93
N ILE A 199 12.88 7.56 3.99
CA ILE A 199 12.94 6.68 2.82
C ILE A 199 11.54 6.12 2.58
N ASP A 200 10.84 6.68 1.59
CA ASP A 200 9.45 6.36 1.32
C ASP A 200 9.09 6.58 -0.16
N SER A 201 7.84 6.92 -0.44
CA SER A 201 7.25 7.09 -1.76
C SER A 201 7.40 8.51 -2.34
N GLY A 202 8.07 9.41 -1.61
CA GLY A 202 8.16 10.84 -1.91
C GLY A 202 7.33 11.68 -0.96
N PHE A 203 7.26 12.98 -1.21
CA PHE A 203 6.47 13.90 -0.39
C PHE A 203 5.99 15.11 -1.19
N ASP A 204 4.95 15.77 -0.69
CA ASP A 204 4.51 17.07 -1.16
C ASP A 204 5.36 18.17 -0.56
N HIS A 205 6.31 18.66 -1.35
CA HIS A 205 7.27 19.68 -0.92
C HIS A 205 6.63 21.05 -0.66
N ASN A 206 5.40 21.28 -1.13
CA ASN A 206 4.67 22.52 -0.87
C ASN A 206 3.70 22.39 0.31
N HIS A 207 3.64 21.22 0.97
CA HIS A 207 2.72 21.01 2.07
C HIS A 207 3.18 21.81 3.30
N GLN A 208 2.29 22.60 3.90
CA GLN A 208 2.60 23.50 5.02
C GLN A 208 3.24 22.78 6.22
N ASP A 209 2.86 21.53 6.50
CA ASP A 209 3.43 20.71 7.58
C ASP A 209 4.85 20.16 7.27
N ILE A 210 5.41 20.41 6.07
CA ILE A 210 6.70 19.84 5.61
C ILE A 210 7.65 20.91 5.04
N GLN A 211 7.13 21.86 4.27
CA GLN A 211 7.90 22.75 3.40
C GLN A 211 9.00 23.54 4.13
N ASP A 212 8.79 23.90 5.40
CA ASP A 212 9.73 24.66 6.24
C ASP A 212 10.84 23.79 6.87
N HIS A 213 10.85 22.50 6.57
CA HIS A 213 11.84 21.55 7.08
C HIS A 213 12.70 20.94 5.99
N ILE A 214 12.49 21.22 4.70
CA ILE A 214 13.23 20.53 3.62
C ILE A 214 14.70 20.92 3.63
N LEU A 215 15.62 19.95 3.70
CA LEU A 215 17.05 20.22 3.54
C LEU A 215 17.34 20.49 2.06
N VAL A 216 17.54 21.76 1.71
CA VAL A 216 17.84 22.17 0.33
C VAL A 216 19.32 22.02 0.04
N ASN A 217 19.67 21.29 -1.02
CA ASN A 217 21.03 21.26 -1.55
C ASN A 217 21.27 22.52 -2.39
N SER A 218 21.88 23.54 -1.77
CA SER A 218 22.14 24.83 -2.40
C SER A 218 23.25 24.82 -3.47
N ILE A 219 24.00 23.72 -3.58
CA ILE A 219 25.03 23.55 -4.63
C ILE A 219 24.37 23.11 -5.94
N GLU A 220 23.28 22.35 -5.86
CA GLU A 220 22.53 21.90 -7.03
C GLU A 220 21.61 22.96 -7.61
N SER A 221 21.29 22.77 -8.89
CA SER A 221 20.27 23.51 -9.62
C SER A 221 19.56 22.55 -10.57
N PHE A 222 18.37 22.91 -11.05
CA PHE A 222 17.63 22.07 -12.01
C PHE A 222 18.17 22.26 -13.44
N ASN A 223 19.43 21.87 -13.66
CA ASN A 223 20.15 22.03 -14.93
C ASN A 223 20.54 20.70 -15.59
N MET A 224 20.12 19.57 -15.03
CA MET A 224 20.50 18.20 -15.42
C MET A 224 22.00 17.92 -15.24
N GLU A 225 22.65 18.59 -14.30
CA GLU A 225 24.05 18.38 -13.96
C GLU A 225 24.18 17.89 -12.51
N ASP A 226 25.29 17.21 -12.23
CA ASP A 226 25.70 16.85 -10.87
C ASP A 226 26.71 17.91 -10.44
N SER A 227 26.21 18.99 -9.83
CA SER A 227 26.96 20.21 -9.54
C SER A 227 27.90 20.04 -8.35
N ASP A 228 27.51 19.21 -7.38
CA ASP A 228 28.31 18.89 -6.19
C ASP A 228 29.20 17.63 -6.35
N GLY A 229 29.00 16.86 -7.42
CA GLY A 229 29.80 15.69 -7.75
C GLY A 229 29.53 14.48 -6.84
N ASP A 230 28.39 14.46 -6.15
CA ASP A 230 27.99 13.37 -5.25
C ASP A 230 27.40 12.15 -5.99
N GLY A 231 27.28 12.25 -7.32
CA GLY A 231 26.73 11.24 -8.21
C GLY A 231 25.23 11.32 -8.40
N LEU A 232 24.58 12.38 -7.91
CA LEU A 232 23.13 12.60 -7.96
C LEU A 232 22.82 13.88 -8.72
N ILE A 233 22.24 13.72 -9.90
CA ILE A 233 21.83 14.86 -10.73
C ILE A 233 20.67 15.62 -10.08
N ASP A 234 20.78 16.94 -10.03
CA ASP A 234 19.77 17.90 -9.62
C ASP A 234 19.11 17.63 -8.25
N ASN A 235 19.79 16.97 -7.28
CA ASN A 235 19.25 16.50 -5.98
C ASN A 235 18.85 17.61 -4.97
N VAL A 236 18.32 18.75 -5.46
CA VAL A 236 18.00 19.98 -4.72
C VAL A 236 17.11 19.76 -3.50
N LEU A 237 16.07 18.92 -3.58
CA LEU A 237 15.11 18.69 -2.48
C LEU A 237 15.22 17.32 -1.83
N GLY A 238 16.27 16.57 -2.17
CA GLY A 238 16.40 15.15 -1.87
C GLY A 238 16.57 14.33 -3.14
N VAL A 239 16.32 13.02 -3.04
CA VAL A 239 16.66 12.09 -4.13
C VAL A 239 15.45 11.30 -4.57
N HIS A 240 15.17 11.30 -5.87
CA HIS A 240 14.25 10.35 -6.50
C HIS A 240 15.04 9.37 -7.36
N PHE A 241 14.83 8.07 -7.15
CA PHE A 241 15.45 7.03 -7.97
C PHE A 241 14.40 6.14 -8.63
N ASP A 242 14.45 6.07 -9.96
CA ASP A 242 13.68 5.17 -10.80
C ASP A 242 14.65 4.43 -11.75
N GLY A 243 14.85 3.13 -11.52
CA GLY A 243 15.78 2.32 -12.29
C GLY A 243 15.28 1.96 -13.71
N ASP A 244 13.99 2.16 -13.99
CA ASP A 244 13.32 1.60 -15.17
C ASP A 244 12.56 2.65 -16.01
N SER A 245 12.58 3.94 -15.62
CA SER A 245 11.76 5.03 -16.22
C SER A 245 10.24 4.83 -16.19
N ASP A 246 9.81 3.70 -15.63
CA ASP A 246 8.44 3.45 -15.25
C ASP A 246 8.39 3.55 -13.73
N ILE A 247 7.59 4.49 -13.23
CA ILE A 247 7.19 4.55 -11.82
C ILE A 247 6.53 3.22 -11.42
N LYS A 248 7.35 2.24 -11.05
CA LYS A 248 6.95 0.91 -10.58
C LYS A 248 7.18 0.86 -9.08
N PHE A 249 6.29 1.51 -8.33
CA PHE A 249 6.23 1.23 -6.90
C PHE A 249 5.78 -0.22 -6.72
N MET A 250 6.75 -1.06 -6.33
CA MET A 250 6.50 -2.36 -5.74
C MET A 250 5.52 -2.13 -4.59
N ASN A 251 4.36 -2.78 -4.65
CA ASN A 251 3.32 -2.64 -3.65
C ASN A 251 3.91 -3.05 -2.28
N PRO A 252 4.06 -2.15 -1.29
CA PRO A 252 4.59 -2.54 0.02
C PRO A 252 3.64 -3.50 0.76
N PHE A 253 2.45 -3.78 0.23
CA PHE A 253 1.45 -4.66 0.81
C PHE A 253 0.77 -5.60 -0.19
N SER A 254 1.47 -6.56 -0.82
CA SER A 254 0.89 -7.90 -1.13
C SER A 254 1.82 -8.77 -1.97
N GLY A 255 2.04 -10.01 -1.53
CA GLY A 255 2.46 -11.09 -2.42
C GLY A 255 1.42 -11.41 -3.51
N PHE A 256 1.91 -11.97 -4.62
CA PHE A 256 1.20 -12.33 -5.89
C PHE A 256 0.89 -11.10 -6.78
N LEU A 257 1.32 -10.99 -8.05
CA LEU A 257 1.50 -11.95 -9.15
C LEU A 257 2.73 -11.59 -10.03
N PRO A 258 3.27 -12.53 -10.83
CA PRO A 258 4.25 -12.23 -11.86
C PRO A 258 3.55 -11.64 -13.10
N ARG A 259 4.09 -10.59 -13.74
CA ARG A 259 4.04 -10.48 -15.22
C ARG A 259 4.77 -9.29 -15.87
N THR A 260 5.63 -9.68 -16.81
CA THR A 260 5.83 -9.20 -18.19
C THR A 260 5.82 -7.70 -18.48
N GLY A 261 7.04 -7.17 -18.60
CA GLY A 261 7.57 -6.55 -19.83
C GLY A 261 6.63 -5.64 -20.62
N GLY A 262 6.81 -4.34 -20.45
CA GLY A 262 6.54 -3.31 -21.45
C GLY A 262 7.77 -2.43 -21.53
N SER A 263 8.31 -2.23 -22.73
CA SER A 263 9.41 -1.33 -23.02
C SER A 263 8.85 0.09 -23.11
N SER A 264 9.02 0.90 -22.07
CA SER A 264 9.04 2.36 -22.20
C SER A 264 10.51 2.78 -22.33
N SER A 265 10.81 3.46 -23.43
CA SER A 265 12.16 3.89 -23.80
C SER A 265 12.39 5.33 -23.35
N GLN A 266 12.46 5.56 -22.04
CA GLN A 266 13.03 6.78 -21.48
C GLN A 266 14.21 6.37 -20.59
N LYS A 267 15.32 7.09 -20.65
CA LYS A 267 16.49 6.75 -19.83
C LYS A 267 16.19 7.17 -18.39
N ALA A 268 16.53 6.31 -17.43
CA ALA A 268 16.50 6.60 -16.00
C ALA A 268 17.06 8.00 -15.71
N GLY A 269 16.21 8.91 -15.27
CA GLY A 269 16.60 10.23 -14.78
C GLY A 269 16.52 10.22 -13.27
N ILE A 270 17.65 10.45 -12.61
CA ILE A 270 17.66 10.83 -11.19
C ILE A 270 17.12 12.27 -11.19
N TYR A 271 15.89 12.46 -10.74
CA TYR A 271 15.28 13.79 -10.63
C TYR A 271 15.30 14.20 -9.16
N GLY A 272 15.83 15.36 -8.80
CA GLY A 272 15.91 15.77 -7.39
C GLY A 272 14.64 16.37 -6.79
N ILE A 273 13.49 15.88 -7.22
CA ILE A 273 12.24 16.09 -6.50
C ILE A 273 11.68 14.71 -6.16
N PRO A 274 11.76 14.27 -4.90
CA PRO A 274 11.06 13.08 -4.43
C PRO A 274 9.54 13.35 -4.42
N PHE A 275 8.89 13.28 -5.58
CA PHE A 275 7.44 13.46 -5.69
C PHE A 275 6.70 12.18 -5.33
N GLU A 276 5.56 12.36 -4.68
CA GLU A 276 4.68 11.27 -4.34
C GLU A 276 3.81 10.87 -5.52
N THR A 277 3.75 9.58 -5.82
CA THR A 277 3.04 9.10 -7.01
C THR A 277 1.67 8.55 -6.67
N ILE A 278 0.67 9.03 -7.39
CA ILE A 278 -0.67 8.45 -7.38
C ILE A 278 -0.64 7.30 -8.39
N LYS A 279 -0.73 6.07 -7.89
CA LYS A 279 -0.64 4.87 -8.74
C LYS A 279 -1.78 4.88 -9.77
N ALA A 280 -1.44 5.07 -11.05
CA ALA A 280 -2.39 5.18 -12.14
C ALA A 280 -2.96 3.85 -12.65
N LYS A 281 -2.42 2.69 -12.22
CA LYS A 281 -2.83 1.38 -12.77
C LYS A 281 -2.78 0.23 -11.76
N GLY A 282 -3.90 -0.49 -11.65
CA GLY A 282 -3.95 -1.86 -11.13
C GLY A 282 -4.18 -2.04 -9.63
N THR A 283 -4.45 -0.96 -8.88
CA THR A 283 -5.00 -1.06 -7.53
C THR A 283 -6.03 0.05 -7.32
N THR A 284 -7.30 -0.30 -7.40
CA THR A 284 -8.35 0.47 -6.72
C THR A 284 -8.07 0.47 -5.22
N GLY A 285 -7.90 1.65 -4.66
CA GLY A 285 -7.70 1.89 -3.23
C GLY A 285 -7.77 3.38 -2.94
N PRO A 286 -7.68 3.83 -1.67
CA PRO A 286 -7.56 5.26 -1.36
C PRO A 286 -6.37 5.89 -2.09
N ILE A 287 -6.41 7.19 -2.34
CA ILE A 287 -5.18 7.91 -2.72
C ILE A 287 -4.28 7.85 -1.48
N THR A 288 -3.25 7.01 -1.54
CA THR A 288 -2.29 6.87 -0.47
C THR A 288 -1.14 7.79 -0.74
N SER A 289 -1.13 8.90 -0.01
CA SER A 289 0.00 9.81 0.11
C SER A 289 0.85 9.33 1.30
N HIS A 290 1.45 8.15 1.15
CA HIS A 290 2.16 7.49 2.23
C HIS A 290 3.38 8.30 2.73
N GLY A 291 4.23 8.79 1.83
CA GLY A 291 5.47 9.47 2.19
C GLY A 291 5.26 10.91 2.66
N THR A 292 4.27 11.66 2.13
CA THR A 292 3.86 12.96 2.70
C THR A 292 3.30 12.76 4.11
N HIS A 293 2.42 11.77 4.28
CA HIS A 293 1.83 11.46 5.58
C HIS A 293 2.91 11.07 6.61
N VAL A 294 3.81 10.15 6.25
CA VAL A 294 4.95 9.73 7.08
C VAL A 294 5.88 10.91 7.42
N SER A 295 6.24 11.73 6.44
CA SER A 295 7.13 12.88 6.63
C SER A 295 6.51 13.91 7.58
N SER A 296 5.21 14.20 7.43
CA SER A 296 4.52 15.13 8.33
C SER A 296 4.46 14.60 9.78
N ILE A 297 4.28 13.29 9.99
CA ILE A 297 4.33 12.70 11.35
C ILE A 297 5.74 12.87 11.94
N ALA A 298 6.78 12.59 11.15
CA ALA A 298 8.17 12.69 11.58
C ALA A 298 8.53 14.12 12.00
N LEU A 299 7.99 15.13 11.31
CA LEU A 299 8.29 16.55 11.53
C LEU A 299 7.38 17.25 12.52
N ASN A 300 6.19 16.70 12.80
CA ASN A 300 5.13 17.39 13.54
C ASN A 300 5.63 18.02 14.86
N GLY A 301 5.54 19.35 14.92
CA GLY A 301 5.84 20.18 16.09
C GLY A 301 7.32 20.37 16.42
N LEU A 302 8.24 19.87 15.59
CA LEU A 302 9.66 20.22 15.68
C LEU A 302 9.87 21.69 15.27
N GLN A 303 10.87 22.34 15.85
CA GLN A 303 11.17 23.77 15.62
C GLN A 303 12.48 23.97 14.84
N SER A 304 13.44 23.06 14.99
CA SER A 304 14.77 23.07 14.41
C SER A 304 15.09 21.68 13.87
N ALA A 305 14.36 21.30 12.82
CA ALA A 305 14.53 20.04 12.12
C ALA A 305 14.71 20.26 10.62
N SER A 306 15.56 19.42 10.01
CA SER A 306 15.75 19.35 8.56
C SER A 306 15.47 17.95 8.03
N LEU A 307 14.82 17.86 6.87
CA LEU A 307 14.35 16.65 6.21
C LEU A 307 15.17 16.40 4.94
N LEU A 308 15.85 15.26 4.91
CA LEU A 308 16.44 14.67 3.71
C LEU A 308 15.55 13.54 3.20
N ALA A 309 14.83 13.74 2.11
CA ALA A 309 13.90 12.73 1.62
C ALA A 309 14.49 11.89 0.48
N PHE A 310 14.09 10.61 0.48
CA PHE A 310 14.45 9.61 -0.50
C PHE A 310 13.17 8.97 -1.03
N ALA A 311 12.88 9.12 -2.32
CA ALA A 311 11.77 8.47 -3.03
C ALA A 311 12.24 7.48 -4.09
N GLY A 312 11.61 6.32 -4.19
CA GLY A 312 11.91 5.38 -5.27
C GLY A 312 11.63 3.92 -4.94
N ASP A 313 12.05 3.02 -5.83
CA ASP A 313 11.96 1.58 -5.61
C ASP A 313 13.06 1.11 -4.65
N PHE A 314 12.76 1.09 -3.35
CA PHE A 314 13.64 0.54 -2.32
C PHE A 314 13.92 -0.97 -2.49
N GLY A 315 13.22 -1.67 -3.39
CA GLY A 315 13.55 -3.02 -3.84
C GLY A 315 14.85 -3.10 -4.66
N GLU A 316 15.37 -1.97 -5.14
CA GLU A 316 16.60 -1.90 -5.92
C GLU A 316 17.85 -1.70 -5.06
N SER A 317 18.77 -2.67 -5.12
CA SER A 317 20.05 -2.61 -4.40
C SER A 317 20.88 -1.34 -4.67
N LYS A 318 20.90 -0.85 -5.92
CA LYS A 318 21.65 0.36 -6.29
C LYS A 318 21.11 1.60 -5.58
N TYR A 319 19.79 1.68 -5.44
CA TYR A 319 19.15 2.79 -4.75
C TYR A 319 19.52 2.78 -3.26
N LEU A 320 19.45 1.62 -2.60
CA LEU A 320 19.87 1.48 -1.20
C LEU A 320 21.35 1.80 -0.98
N ASP A 321 22.24 1.37 -1.89
CA ASP A 321 23.68 1.68 -1.83
C ASP A 321 23.93 3.19 -1.97
N MET A 322 23.16 3.87 -2.80
CA MET A 322 23.23 5.31 -3.02
C MET A 322 22.74 6.08 -1.78
N ILE A 323 21.58 5.71 -1.22
CA ILE A 323 21.08 6.28 0.05
C ILE A 323 22.15 6.10 1.14
N SER A 324 22.72 4.89 1.26
CA SER A 324 23.77 4.61 2.24
C SER A 324 24.94 5.57 2.14
N LYS A 325 25.37 5.95 0.92
CA LYS A 325 26.48 6.90 0.73
C LYS A 325 26.09 8.34 1.05
N LYS A 326 24.88 8.77 0.66
CA LYS A 326 24.40 10.12 0.98
C LYS A 326 24.28 10.30 2.50
N LEU A 327 23.78 9.30 3.22
CA LEU A 327 23.69 9.33 4.69
C LEU A 327 25.06 9.52 5.36
N GLN A 328 26.12 8.90 4.84
CA GLN A 328 27.48 9.06 5.39
C GLN A 328 28.00 10.50 5.35
N ASN A 329 27.51 11.30 4.40
CA ASN A 329 27.98 12.67 4.15
C ASN A 329 26.98 13.75 4.58
N SER A 330 25.81 13.38 5.14
CA SER A 330 24.71 14.32 5.41
C SER A 330 24.45 14.61 6.89
N GLU A 331 25.25 14.05 7.81
CA GLU A 331 25.11 14.20 9.27
C GLU A 331 23.67 13.91 9.78
N VAL A 332 22.98 12.95 9.16
CA VAL A 332 21.61 12.58 9.55
C VAL A 332 21.63 11.88 10.91
N ASP A 333 20.76 12.30 11.82
CA ASP A 333 20.61 11.67 13.14
C ASP A 333 19.70 10.43 13.07
N PHE A 334 18.53 10.60 12.43
CA PHE A 334 17.45 9.62 12.43
C PHE A 334 16.92 9.37 11.02
N VAL A 335 16.68 8.10 10.68
CA VAL A 335 16.09 7.67 9.41
C VAL A 335 14.79 6.93 9.69
N ASN A 336 13.68 7.32 9.04
CA ASN A 336 12.45 6.53 9.04
C ASN A 336 12.38 5.64 7.79
N MET A 337 12.06 4.37 8.00
CA MET A 337 11.83 3.38 6.94
C MET A 337 10.50 2.68 7.16
N SER A 338 9.47 3.15 6.43
CA SER A 338 8.11 2.63 6.54
C SER A 338 7.78 1.60 5.46
N PHE A 339 8.75 0.73 5.16
CA PHE A 339 8.62 -0.39 4.23
C PHE A 339 9.22 -1.66 4.81
N SER A 340 8.87 -2.80 4.21
CA SER A 340 9.44 -4.09 4.61
C SER A 340 9.47 -5.08 3.46
N PHE A 341 10.40 -6.02 3.54
CA PHE A 341 10.56 -7.13 2.62
C PHE A 341 10.30 -8.46 3.35
N PRO A 342 9.71 -9.44 2.66
CA PRO A 342 9.54 -10.78 3.21
C PRO A 342 10.89 -11.46 3.47
N HIS A 343 10.90 -12.62 4.13
CA HIS A 343 12.16 -13.33 4.36
C HIS A 343 12.85 -13.73 3.04
N GLN A 344 14.18 -13.53 2.95
CA GLN A 344 14.98 -13.78 1.75
C GLN A 344 14.84 -15.19 1.15
N SER A 345 14.51 -16.20 1.97
CA SER A 345 14.30 -17.58 1.51
C SER A 345 13.09 -17.74 0.59
N LEU A 346 12.18 -16.76 0.58
CA LEU A 346 11.00 -16.76 -0.30
C LEU A 346 11.35 -16.37 -1.73
N GLY A 347 12.55 -15.80 -1.97
CA GLY A 347 13.02 -15.45 -3.31
C GLY A 347 12.20 -14.35 -4.00
N LEU A 348 11.44 -13.56 -3.24
CA LEU A 348 10.55 -12.52 -3.75
C LEU A 348 11.27 -11.18 -4.02
N VAL A 349 12.46 -10.99 -3.46
CA VAL A 349 13.30 -9.79 -3.61
C VAL A 349 14.73 -10.25 -3.88
N ASP A 350 15.49 -9.52 -4.69
CA ASP A 350 16.89 -9.85 -4.98
C ASP A 350 17.72 -9.90 -3.68
N ARG A 351 18.59 -10.90 -3.56
CA ARG A 351 19.55 -11.02 -2.44
C ARG A 351 20.46 -9.80 -2.33
N LYS A 352 20.75 -9.13 -3.43
CA LYS A 352 21.53 -7.88 -3.42
C LYS A 352 20.83 -6.80 -2.61
N THR A 353 19.51 -6.71 -2.68
CA THR A 353 18.72 -5.71 -1.93
C THR A 353 18.88 -5.90 -0.42
N TYR A 354 18.78 -7.14 0.08
CA TYR A 354 19.06 -7.44 1.49
C TYR A 354 20.50 -7.11 1.89
N ARG A 355 21.48 -7.39 1.02
CA ARG A 355 22.87 -7.05 1.28
C ARG A 355 23.09 -5.53 1.35
N SER A 356 22.52 -4.77 0.43
CA SER A 356 22.60 -3.31 0.42
C SER A 356 21.92 -2.70 1.64
N LEU A 357 20.77 -3.25 2.04
CA LEU A 357 20.07 -2.86 3.26
C LEU A 357 20.92 -3.10 4.52
N GLN A 358 21.55 -4.27 4.64
CA GLN A 358 22.49 -4.57 5.73
C GLN A 358 23.72 -3.65 5.71
N ASN A 359 24.30 -3.44 4.53
CA ASN A 359 25.44 -2.54 4.36
C ASN A 359 25.08 -1.12 4.79
N MET A 360 23.88 -0.63 4.46
CA MET A 360 23.43 0.70 4.87
C MET A 360 23.46 0.87 6.39
N PHE A 361 22.97 -0.11 7.15
CA PHE A 361 23.00 -0.06 8.62
C PHE A 361 24.42 -0.14 9.17
N LEU A 362 25.26 -1.02 8.61
CA LEU A 362 26.65 -1.21 9.05
C LEU A 362 27.57 -0.03 8.73
N ASN A 363 27.33 0.63 7.61
CA ASN A 363 28.12 1.75 7.10
C ASN A 363 27.74 3.10 7.74
N ASN A 364 26.62 3.15 8.46
CA ASN A 364 26.09 4.33 9.13
C ASN A 364 25.82 4.05 10.62
N PRO A 365 26.83 3.67 11.42
CA PRO A 365 26.62 3.20 12.80
C PRO A 365 26.13 4.28 13.76
N GLU A 366 26.40 5.56 13.47
CA GLU A 366 25.95 6.70 14.29
C GLU A 366 24.52 7.16 13.93
N VAL A 367 23.96 6.68 12.82
CA VAL A 367 22.60 7.01 12.36
C VAL A 367 21.64 5.96 12.91
N VAL A 368 20.53 6.38 13.51
CA VAL A 368 19.49 5.48 14.03
C VAL A 368 18.35 5.34 13.02
N PHE A 369 18.04 4.10 12.67
CA PHE A 369 17.01 3.72 11.72
C PHE A 369 15.76 3.24 12.46
N PHE A 370 14.70 4.04 12.45
CA PHE A 370 13.37 3.65 12.88
C PHE A 370 12.69 2.89 11.74
N VAL A 371 12.28 1.65 12.01
CA VAL A 371 11.71 0.77 10.98
C VAL A 371 10.34 0.23 11.39
N ALA A 372 9.42 0.13 10.43
CA ALA A 372 8.10 -0.43 10.66
C ALA A 372 8.14 -1.96 10.86
N ALA A 373 7.43 -2.49 11.86
CA ALA A 373 7.39 -3.94 12.12
C ALA A 373 6.62 -4.75 11.05
N GLY A 374 5.72 -4.11 10.31
CA GLY A 374 4.85 -4.73 9.30
C GLY A 374 3.42 -4.97 9.82
N ASN A 375 2.48 -5.12 8.88
CA ASN A 375 1.04 -5.10 9.16
C ASN A 375 0.32 -6.44 8.93
N ASP A 376 1.01 -7.57 9.11
CA ASP A 376 0.44 -8.90 8.87
C ASP A 376 -0.21 -9.56 10.11
N GLY A 377 -0.13 -8.92 11.28
CA GLY A 377 -0.62 -9.47 12.55
C GLY A 377 0.16 -10.70 13.02
N ARG A 378 1.45 -10.80 12.65
CA ARG A 378 2.26 -12.02 12.85
C ARG A 378 3.30 -11.86 13.96
N TYR A 379 3.60 -12.97 14.61
CA TYR A 379 4.73 -13.09 15.52
C TYR A 379 6.05 -13.24 14.74
N LEU A 380 6.99 -12.31 14.95
CA LEU A 380 8.31 -12.36 14.32
C LEU A 380 9.26 -13.25 15.13
N ASN A 381 9.77 -14.32 14.52
CA ASN A 381 10.52 -15.38 15.19
C ASN A 381 11.97 -15.57 14.69
N GLY A 382 12.45 -14.73 13.78
CA GLY A 382 13.79 -14.87 13.19
C GLY A 382 13.88 -15.84 12.01
N SER A 383 12.76 -16.42 11.57
CA SER A 383 12.73 -17.43 10.50
C SER A 383 11.91 -16.96 9.29
N ARG A 384 11.18 -17.85 8.59
CA ARG A 384 10.41 -17.49 7.39
C ARG A 384 9.34 -16.42 7.64
N ASP A 385 8.89 -16.26 8.88
CA ASP A 385 7.90 -15.26 9.28
C ASP A 385 8.51 -13.87 9.54
N CYS A 386 9.83 -13.73 9.43
CA CYS A 386 10.47 -12.43 9.57
C CYS A 386 10.26 -11.51 8.37
N MET A 387 10.21 -10.22 8.68
CA MET A 387 10.26 -9.13 7.72
C MET A 387 11.54 -8.33 7.92
N TYR A 388 12.11 -7.82 6.84
CA TYR A 388 13.33 -7.01 6.87
C TYR A 388 13.02 -5.60 6.40
N PRO A 389 13.51 -4.54 7.07
CA PRO A 389 14.57 -4.57 8.08
C PRO A 389 14.16 -4.93 9.51
N ALA A 390 12.86 -5.07 9.83
CA ALA A 390 12.35 -5.28 11.18
C ALA A 390 13.06 -6.39 12.01
N CYS A 391 13.49 -7.47 11.37
CA CYS A 391 14.20 -8.56 12.04
C CYS A 391 15.73 -8.45 12.05
N TYR A 392 16.33 -7.35 11.59
CA TYR A 392 17.78 -7.19 11.69
C TYR A 392 18.21 -6.82 13.11
N PRO A 393 19.15 -7.56 13.72
CA PRO A 393 19.57 -7.33 15.10
C PRO A 393 20.72 -6.31 15.19
N TYR A 394 20.66 -5.21 14.45
CA TYR A 394 21.68 -4.15 14.51
C TYR A 394 21.33 -3.13 15.61
N PRO A 395 22.30 -2.64 16.41
CA PRO A 395 22.02 -1.72 17.52
C PRO A 395 21.33 -0.41 17.09
N ASN A 396 21.60 0.03 15.86
CA ASN A 396 21.04 1.24 15.28
C ASN A 396 19.77 1.00 14.45
N VAL A 397 19.18 -0.20 14.49
CA VAL A 397 17.87 -0.49 13.88
C VAL A 397 16.85 -0.67 14.99
N ILE A 398 15.86 0.22 15.03
CA ILE A 398 14.82 0.28 16.06
C ILE A 398 13.48 -0.06 15.41
N THR A 399 12.97 -1.25 15.70
CA THR A 399 11.74 -1.78 15.12
C THR A 399 10.52 -1.37 15.93
N ILE A 400 9.53 -0.78 15.24
CA ILE A 400 8.34 -0.18 15.85
C ILE A 400 7.07 -0.92 15.44
N GLY A 401 6.37 -1.47 16.44
CA GLY A 401 5.00 -1.99 16.34
C GLY A 401 3.94 -0.90 16.53
N ALA A 402 2.71 -1.19 16.15
CA ALA A 402 1.58 -0.27 16.23
C ALA A 402 0.62 -0.64 17.36
N THR A 403 0.22 0.36 18.13
CA THR A 403 -0.87 0.23 19.12
C THR A 403 -2.24 0.41 18.46
N ALA A 404 -3.25 -0.24 19.02
CA ALA A 404 -4.64 -0.08 18.65
C ALA A 404 -5.14 1.33 19.01
N ASP A 405 -6.21 1.76 18.35
CA ASP A 405 -6.95 2.97 18.75
C ASP A 405 -7.86 2.64 19.95
N SER A 406 -7.26 2.46 21.13
CA SER A 406 -8.00 2.32 22.39
C SER A 406 -8.10 3.68 23.06
N GLY A 407 -8.83 4.63 22.47
CA GLY A 407 -9.18 5.90 23.12
C GLY A 407 -8.01 6.56 23.85
N TRP A 408 -6.82 6.57 23.21
CA TRP A 408 -5.46 6.84 23.72
C TRP A 408 -5.29 8.08 24.63
N ARG A 409 -6.34 8.87 24.76
CA ARG A 409 -6.37 10.14 25.44
C ARG A 409 -6.45 10.04 26.96
N ASN A 410 -6.73 8.90 27.62
CA ASN A 410 -6.99 8.97 29.08
C ASN A 410 -6.75 7.75 30.03
N ASP A 411 -6.24 6.57 29.64
CA ASP A 411 -6.24 5.43 30.61
C ASP A 411 -5.02 4.50 30.68
N GLU A 412 -3.91 4.78 29.98
CA GLU A 412 -2.71 3.91 29.94
C GLU A 412 -3.00 2.43 29.55
N ASN A 413 -4.17 2.12 28.98
CA ASN A 413 -4.54 0.79 28.51
C ASN A 413 -4.10 0.62 27.06
N TYR A 414 -2.80 0.43 26.87
CA TYR A 414 -2.23 0.16 25.55
C TYR A 414 -2.50 -1.27 25.12
N GLU A 415 -3.06 -1.44 23.92
CA GLU A 415 -3.21 -2.74 23.25
C GLU A 415 -2.45 -2.72 21.91
N MET A 416 -2.00 -3.90 21.46
CA MET A 416 -1.44 -4.03 20.12
C MET A 416 -2.56 -3.87 19.09
N ALA A 417 -2.30 -3.18 17.99
CA ALA A 417 -3.21 -3.22 16.86
C ALA A 417 -3.22 -4.65 16.28
N ASP A 418 -4.40 -5.19 15.96
CA ASP A 418 -4.53 -6.55 15.41
C ASP A 418 -3.70 -6.80 14.15
N PHE A 419 -3.40 -5.74 13.39
CA PHE A 419 -2.56 -5.81 12.20
C PHE A 419 -1.06 -5.75 12.53
N SER A 420 -0.64 -5.25 13.69
CA SER A 420 0.79 -5.04 13.96
C SER A 420 1.50 -6.39 14.08
N ASN A 421 2.62 -6.54 13.39
CA ASN A 421 3.57 -7.57 13.74
C ASN A 421 4.16 -7.29 15.13
N TYR A 422 4.53 -8.35 15.84
CA TYR A 422 4.94 -8.28 17.24
C TYR A 422 6.03 -9.31 17.57
N SER A 423 6.89 -8.99 18.53
CA SER A 423 7.92 -9.91 19.02
C SER A 423 8.69 -9.31 20.18
N SER A 424 8.85 -10.07 21.27
CA SER A 424 9.72 -9.68 22.38
C SER A 424 11.23 -9.75 22.05
N SER A 425 11.61 -10.18 20.85
CA SER A 425 13.00 -10.31 20.40
C SER A 425 13.35 -9.44 19.18
N TYR A 426 12.36 -9.04 18.39
CA TYR A 426 12.59 -8.30 17.13
C TYR A 426 11.84 -6.97 17.06
N VAL A 427 10.83 -6.73 17.92
CA VAL A 427 10.15 -5.44 18.01
C VAL A 427 10.64 -4.74 19.28
N ASP A 428 11.25 -3.58 19.13
CA ASP A 428 11.84 -2.83 20.25
C ASP A 428 10.76 -2.09 21.03
N PHE A 429 9.93 -1.32 20.32
CA PHE A 429 8.87 -0.50 20.90
C PHE A 429 7.54 -0.62 20.16
N PHE A 430 6.48 -0.20 20.82
CA PHE A 430 5.19 0.11 20.21
C PHE A 430 4.92 1.61 20.27
N ALA A 431 4.26 2.14 19.25
CA ALA A 431 3.84 3.55 19.18
C ALA A 431 2.41 3.67 18.61
N PRO A 432 1.74 4.82 18.75
CA PRO A 432 0.47 5.10 18.08
C PRO A 432 0.56 4.86 16.58
N GLY A 433 -0.25 3.93 16.06
CA GLY A 433 -0.26 3.57 14.64
C GLY A 433 -1.64 3.29 14.06
N THR A 434 -2.71 3.51 14.80
CA THR A 434 -4.09 3.29 14.33
C THR A 434 -4.83 4.63 14.24
N LYS A 435 -5.47 4.89 13.10
CA LYS A 435 -6.25 6.12 12.81
C LYS A 435 -5.47 7.41 13.08
N ILE A 436 -4.18 7.42 12.73
CA ILE A 436 -3.31 8.59 12.87
C ILE A 436 -3.65 9.60 11.78
N GLU A 437 -4.05 10.80 12.20
CA GLU A 437 -4.35 11.92 11.32
C GLU A 437 -3.07 12.69 11.01
N ALA A 438 -2.72 12.82 9.73
CA ALA A 438 -1.57 13.58 9.28
C ALA A 438 -1.76 14.06 7.83
N ALA A 439 -0.73 14.69 7.25
CA ALA A 439 -0.77 15.32 5.94
C ALA A 439 -1.19 14.36 4.81
N LEU A 440 -1.81 14.96 3.80
CA LEU A 440 -2.14 14.40 2.50
C LEU A 440 -1.84 15.50 1.47
N LEU A 441 -1.44 15.12 0.25
CA LEU A 441 -1.19 16.06 -0.87
C LEU A 441 -2.16 17.26 -0.92
N GLY A 442 -1.65 18.46 -1.20
CA GLY A 442 -2.47 19.67 -1.36
C GLY A 442 -3.01 20.23 -0.04
N ASP A 443 -2.19 20.28 1.01
CA ASP A 443 -2.50 20.77 2.36
C ASP A 443 -3.69 20.07 3.06
N MET A 444 -4.06 18.89 2.59
CA MET A 444 -5.15 18.11 3.15
C MET A 444 -4.67 17.23 4.32
N LYS A 445 -5.63 16.61 5.03
CA LYS A 445 -5.34 15.63 6.07
C LYS A 445 -6.16 14.36 5.87
N ILE A 446 -5.55 13.23 6.20
CA ILE A 446 -6.20 11.91 6.15
C ILE A 446 -5.82 11.11 7.39
N ARG A 447 -6.63 10.10 7.74
CA ARG A 447 -6.30 9.12 8.78
C ARG A 447 -5.78 7.83 8.15
N HIS A 448 -4.58 7.41 8.53
CA HIS A 448 -4.02 6.13 8.15
C HIS A 448 -3.74 5.24 9.37
N SER A 449 -3.73 3.94 9.14
CA SER A 449 -3.40 2.92 10.14
C SER A 449 -2.31 2.01 9.61
N GLY A 450 -1.28 1.78 10.40
CA GLY A 450 -0.16 0.91 10.08
C GLY A 450 1.03 1.15 10.99
N THR A 451 1.95 0.19 11.05
CA THR A 451 3.28 0.39 11.63
C THR A 451 4.07 1.49 10.93
N SER A 452 3.71 1.81 9.68
CA SER A 452 4.20 2.98 8.94
C SER A 452 3.84 4.33 9.56
N MET A 453 2.81 4.41 10.39
CA MET A 453 2.49 5.63 11.16
C MET A 453 3.15 5.58 12.54
N ALA A 454 3.31 4.39 13.11
CA ALA A 454 3.97 4.18 14.40
C ALA A 454 5.47 4.48 14.35
N SER A 455 6.16 4.06 13.28
CA SER A 455 7.59 4.27 13.09
C SER A 455 8.01 5.77 13.09
N PRO A 456 7.39 6.65 12.27
CA PRO A 456 7.72 8.08 12.30
C PRO A 456 7.25 8.76 13.59
N MET A 457 6.26 8.23 14.30
CA MET A 457 5.86 8.73 15.62
C MET A 457 6.97 8.49 16.66
N ALA A 458 7.59 7.30 16.64
CA ALA A 458 8.74 7.01 17.49
C ALA A 458 9.96 7.85 17.11
N LEU A 459 10.20 8.06 15.81
CA LEU A 459 11.23 8.96 15.33
C LEU A 459 11.00 10.39 15.82
N ASN A 460 9.77 10.93 15.69
CA ASN A 460 9.46 12.29 16.12
C ASN A 460 9.74 12.49 17.62
N MET A 461 9.44 11.48 18.45
CA MET A 461 9.79 11.50 19.87
C MET A 461 11.31 11.58 20.10
N ALA A 462 12.10 10.80 19.36
CA ALA A 462 13.57 10.86 19.41
C ALA A 462 14.10 12.23 18.93
N ALA A 463 13.51 12.77 17.86
CA ALA A 463 13.86 14.07 17.31
C ALA A 463 13.59 15.20 18.31
N ARG A 464 12.44 15.20 19.01
CA ARG A 464 12.14 16.16 20.08
C ARG A 464 13.16 16.09 21.23
N LEU A 465 13.56 14.87 21.62
CA LEU A 465 14.60 14.69 22.63
C LEU A 465 15.95 15.25 22.19
N LYS A 466 16.28 15.09 20.90
CA LYS A 466 17.50 15.61 20.28
C LYS A 466 17.48 17.14 20.16
N GLU A 467 16.35 17.77 19.81
CA GLU A 467 16.21 19.23 19.82
C GLU A 467 16.46 19.83 21.22
N LEU A 468 15.98 19.15 22.27
CA LEU A 468 16.22 19.55 23.66
C LEU A 468 17.65 19.25 24.12
N ASN A 469 18.36 18.32 23.46
CA ASN A 469 19.71 17.88 23.82
C ASN A 469 20.59 17.74 22.56
N PRO A 470 20.93 18.82 21.83
CA PRO A 470 21.55 18.72 20.50
C PRO A 470 22.91 17.99 20.48
N ASN A 471 23.63 18.00 21.60
CA ASN A 471 24.93 17.36 21.75
C ASN A 471 24.86 15.84 22.04
N MET A 472 23.67 15.30 22.33
CA MET A 472 23.51 13.88 22.65
C MET A 472 23.52 13.04 21.38
N ARG A 473 24.19 11.88 21.39
CA ARG A 473 24.24 11.01 20.21
C ARG A 473 22.88 10.34 19.98
N PRO A 474 22.49 10.07 18.72
CA PRO A 474 21.21 9.41 18.42
C PRO A 474 20.96 8.11 19.20
N LEU A 475 21.99 7.29 19.39
CA LEU A 475 21.87 6.06 20.18
C LEU A 475 21.65 6.32 21.69
N GLU A 476 22.20 7.40 22.24
CA GLU A 476 21.98 7.78 23.65
C GLU A 476 20.53 8.25 23.86
N ILE A 477 19.96 8.94 22.87
CA ILE A 477 18.54 9.30 22.85
C ILE A 477 17.66 8.04 22.89
N VAL A 478 18.02 7.01 22.12
CA VAL A 478 17.30 5.72 22.13
C VAL A 478 17.40 5.04 23.50
N GLU A 479 18.55 5.09 24.18
CA GLU A 479 18.66 4.56 25.56
C GLU A 479 17.72 5.29 26.52
N LEU A 480 17.59 6.62 26.44
CA LEU A 480 16.60 7.37 27.22
C LEU A 480 15.16 6.93 26.91
N MET A 481 14.85 6.68 25.63
CA MET A 481 13.53 6.18 25.26
C MET A 481 13.26 4.78 25.84
N LYS A 482 14.27 3.91 25.93
CA LYS A 482 14.15 2.59 26.59
C LYS A 482 13.82 2.76 28.07
N GLU A 483 14.53 3.64 28.77
CA GLU A 483 14.32 3.91 30.20
C GLU A 483 12.92 4.46 30.52
N GLN A 484 12.35 5.26 29.60
CA GLN A 484 11.03 5.88 29.78
C GLN A 484 9.86 5.04 29.26
N SER A 485 10.14 3.95 28.56
CA SER A 485 9.10 3.10 27.97
C SER A 485 8.24 2.42 29.04
N ILE A 486 6.98 2.16 28.69
CA ILE A 486 6.05 1.48 29.58
C ILE A 486 5.86 0.04 29.12
N LYS A 487 6.23 -0.91 29.97
CA LYS A 487 5.98 -2.34 29.75
C LYS A 487 4.55 -2.70 30.18
N LYS A 488 3.78 -3.31 29.27
CA LYS A 488 2.41 -3.79 29.52
C LYS A 488 2.30 -5.23 29.03
N ASN A 489 1.56 -6.08 29.75
CA ASN A 489 1.37 -7.48 29.38
C ASN A 489 0.62 -7.65 28.04
N SER A 490 -0.20 -6.66 27.68
CA SER A 490 -0.92 -6.57 26.40
C SER A 490 -0.02 -6.23 25.20
N ILE A 491 1.26 -5.91 25.42
CA ILE A 491 2.21 -5.48 24.39
C ILE A 491 3.38 -6.47 24.34
N GLN A 492 3.63 -7.02 23.15
CA GLN A 492 4.72 -7.98 22.93
C GLN A 492 5.88 -7.31 22.18
N SER A 493 6.74 -6.64 22.94
CA SER A 493 7.99 -6.02 22.49
C SER A 493 9.09 -6.14 23.55
N LYS A 494 10.33 -5.77 23.19
CA LYS A 494 11.46 -5.78 24.13
C LYS A 494 11.25 -4.80 25.28
N PHE A 495 10.96 -3.55 24.95
CA PHE A 495 10.98 -2.43 25.90
C PHE A 495 9.57 -1.97 26.30
N GLY A 496 8.57 -2.13 25.43
CA GLY A 496 7.18 -1.78 25.70
C GLY A 496 6.65 -0.72 24.73
N VAL A 497 5.85 0.22 25.24
CA VAL A 497 5.28 1.33 24.47
C VAL A 497 6.09 2.60 24.73
N ILE A 498 6.36 3.39 23.67
CA ILE A 498 6.95 4.72 23.83
C ILE A 498 5.99 5.65 24.58
N ARG A 499 6.53 6.55 25.39
CA ARG A 499 5.73 7.51 26.16
C ARG A 499 6.09 8.94 25.73
N PRO A 500 5.11 9.86 25.58
CA PRO A 500 5.41 11.29 25.48
C PRO A 500 6.14 11.77 26.74
N LEU A 501 7.10 12.68 26.58
CA LEU A 501 7.96 13.15 27.68
C LEU A 501 7.14 13.62 28.90
N PRO A 502 7.49 13.20 30.13
CA PRO A 502 6.98 13.84 31.33
C PRO A 502 7.31 15.33 31.31
N THR A 503 6.38 16.17 31.75
CA THR A 503 6.50 17.64 31.82
C THR A 503 7.71 18.14 32.64
N ILE A 504 8.38 17.26 33.39
CA ILE A 504 9.52 17.58 34.26
C ILE A 504 10.82 17.81 33.47
N LEU A 505 10.87 17.42 32.18
CA LEU A 505 11.98 17.71 31.26
C LEU A 505 11.68 18.87 30.29
N ARG A 506 10.63 19.66 30.53
CA ARG A 506 10.31 20.88 29.75
C ARG A 506 10.92 22.12 30.35
#